data_AF-A0A8E2DZE5-F1
#
_entry.id   AF-A0A8E2DZE5-F1
#
_cell.length_a   1.000
_cell.length_b   1.000
_cell.length_c   1.000
_cell.angle_alpha   90.00
_cell.angle_beta   90.00
_cell.angle_gamma   90.00
#
_symmetry.space_group_name_H-M   'P 1'
#
loop_
_entity.id
_entity.type
_entity.pdbx_description
1 polymer ?
#
loop_
_entity_poly.entity_id
_entity_poly.type
_entity_poly.pdbx_seq_one_letter_code
_entity_poly.pdbx_strand_id
1 'polypeptide(L)'
;HFKFWSSKRQISKYQLLILNSYTSHFTREFIQFYNNHLIILFTTILYTTYIYQPLNVVYGKAVAKAFPNGYINFNKIEFLQALYIVRIDTFKSSTILSAWRKSGLIPFNLSVVVNQIRLPSKLQLATPLLETALIDNRLLKTPSNARMLETIVVLLVKDEGIQDKT
;
A
#
# COMPACT_ATOMS: atom_id res chain seq x y z
N HIS A 1 -8.38 3.64 -16.01
CA HIS A 1 -8.16 4.94 -15.35
C HIS A 1 -6.79 5.55 -15.66
N PHE A 2 -5.65 4.94 -15.25
CA PHE A 2 -4.30 5.49 -15.47
C PHE A 2 -4.05 5.91 -16.92
N LYS A 3 -4.20 4.98 -17.88
CA LYS A 3 -3.96 5.22 -19.31
C LYS A 3 -4.76 6.40 -19.87
N PHE A 4 -6.00 6.57 -19.42
CA PHE A 4 -6.88 7.65 -19.89
C PHE A 4 -6.36 9.04 -19.49
N TRP A 5 -5.84 9.18 -18.26
CA TRP A 5 -5.34 10.46 -17.77
C TRP A 5 -3.90 10.73 -18.20
N SER A 6 -3.06 9.69 -18.29
CA SER A 6 -1.65 9.82 -18.67
C SER A 6 -1.45 10.03 -20.17
N SER A 7 -2.35 9.53 -21.03
CA SER A 7 -2.24 9.65 -22.50
C SER A 7 -2.15 11.11 -22.97
N LYS A 8 -2.88 12.03 -22.31
CA LYS A 8 -2.90 13.46 -22.63
C LYS A 8 -1.55 14.16 -22.42
N ARG A 9 -0.66 13.56 -21.63
CA ARG A 9 0.66 14.11 -21.26
C ARG A 9 1.80 13.17 -21.65
N GLN A 10 1.52 12.20 -22.52
CA GLN A 10 2.48 11.20 -22.93
C GLN A 10 3.46 11.80 -23.95
N ILE A 11 4.74 11.88 -23.58
CA ILE A 11 5.80 12.40 -24.45
C ILE A 11 6.47 11.27 -25.24
N SER A 12 6.69 10.11 -24.60
CA SER A 12 7.33 8.94 -25.21
C SER A 12 6.32 7.86 -25.58
N LYS A 13 6.69 6.98 -26.50
CA LYS A 13 5.93 5.77 -26.86
C LYS A 13 5.70 4.85 -25.64
N TYR A 14 6.65 4.80 -24.71
CA TYR A 14 6.55 3.99 -23.50
C TYR A 14 6.19 4.82 -22.27
N GLN A 15 5.39 4.24 -21.38
CA GLN A 15 5.09 4.80 -20.06
C GLN A 15 5.56 3.83 -18.97
N LEU A 16 6.07 4.35 -17.86
CA LEU A 16 6.43 3.54 -16.69
C LEU A 16 5.32 3.66 -15.64
N LEU A 17 4.83 2.52 -15.15
CA LEU A 17 3.90 2.45 -14.03
C LEU A 17 4.55 1.68 -12.88
N ILE A 18 4.75 2.36 -11.76
CA ILE A 18 5.33 1.78 -10.54
C ILE A 18 4.20 1.30 -9.63
N LEU A 19 4.21 0.02 -9.28
CA LEU A 19 3.21 -0.65 -8.43
C LEU A 19 3.88 -1.27 -7.20
N ASN A 20 3.09 -1.51 -6.15
CA ASN A 20 3.53 -2.37 -5.06
C ASN A 20 3.56 -3.84 -5.56
N SER A 21 4.31 -4.71 -4.87
CA SER A 21 4.39 -6.14 -5.20
C SER A 21 3.18 -6.94 -4.73
N TYR A 22 2.03 -6.29 -4.51
CA TYR A 22 0.85 -7.00 -4.04
C TYR A 22 0.24 -7.82 -5.18
N THR A 23 0.07 -9.11 -4.93
CA THR A 23 -0.20 -10.11 -5.97
C THR A 23 -1.57 -9.97 -6.62
N SER A 24 -2.55 -9.33 -5.96
CA SER A 24 -3.89 -9.13 -6.52
C SER A 24 -3.91 -8.25 -7.79
N HIS A 25 -2.84 -7.51 -8.06
CA HIS A 25 -2.73 -6.68 -9.26
C HIS A 25 -2.34 -7.48 -10.52
N PHE A 26 -1.84 -8.72 -10.39
CA PHE A 26 -1.25 -9.47 -11.50
C PHE A 26 -2.20 -10.50 -12.08
N THR A 27 -3.35 -10.06 -12.59
CA THR A 27 -4.17 -10.92 -13.46
C THR A 27 -3.65 -10.93 -14.89
N ARG A 28 -3.98 -11.96 -15.66
CA ARG A 28 -3.59 -12.07 -17.06
C ARG A 28 -4.10 -10.87 -17.87
N GLU A 29 -5.35 -10.50 -17.66
CA GLU A 29 -6.03 -9.39 -18.32
C GLU A 29 -5.34 -8.06 -18.01
N PHE A 30 -4.93 -7.88 -16.75
CA PHE A 30 -4.17 -6.70 -16.32
C PHE A 30 -2.85 -6.60 -17.09
N ILE A 31 -2.03 -7.65 -17.06
CA ILE A 31 -0.73 -7.66 -17.74
C ILE A 31 -0.89 -7.44 -19.25
N GLN A 32 -1.86 -8.12 -19.87
CA GLN A 32 -2.13 -8.00 -21.30
C GLN A 32 -2.56 -6.57 -21.68
N PHE A 33 -3.43 -5.94 -20.89
CA PHE A 33 -3.83 -4.54 -21.12
C PHE A 33 -2.62 -3.60 -21.12
N TYR A 34 -1.75 -3.68 -20.12
CA TYR A 34 -0.60 -2.78 -20.02
C TYR A 34 0.45 -3.03 -21.11
N ASN A 35 0.67 -4.29 -21.49
CA ASN A 35 1.54 -4.64 -22.63
C ASN A 35 1.01 -4.06 -23.95
N ASN A 36 -0.29 -4.21 -24.22
CA ASN A 36 -0.93 -3.68 -25.44
C ASN A 36 -0.85 -2.14 -25.52
N HIS A 37 -0.71 -1.47 -24.39
CA HIS A 37 -0.60 -0.02 -24.30
C HIS A 37 0.83 0.51 -24.12
N LEU A 38 1.84 -0.35 -24.24
CA LEU A 38 3.27 -0.02 -24.10
C LEU A 38 3.59 0.61 -22.74
N ILE A 39 2.91 0.14 -21.71
CA ILE A 39 3.14 0.54 -20.33
C ILE A 39 3.99 -0.53 -19.66
N ILE A 40 5.20 -0.14 -19.26
CA ILE A 40 6.13 -0.97 -18.52
C ILE A 40 5.68 -0.99 -17.05
N LEU A 41 5.35 -2.17 -16.53
CA LEU A 41 5.05 -2.37 -15.13
C LEU A 41 6.36 -2.59 -14.35
N PHE A 42 6.58 -1.78 -13.32
CA PHE A 42 7.72 -1.94 -12.40
C PHE A 42 7.19 -2.16 -10.99
N THR A 43 7.51 -3.30 -10.38
CA THR A 43 7.10 -3.63 -9.02
C THR A 43 8.21 -3.34 -8.02
N THR A 44 7.84 -2.72 -6.90
CA THR A 44 8.78 -2.59 -5.77
C THR A 44 9.02 -3.94 -5.12
N ILE A 45 10.21 -4.20 -4.58
CA ILE A 45 10.49 -5.42 -3.80
C ILE A 45 9.58 -5.45 -2.56
N LEU A 46 9.10 -6.63 -2.17
CA LEU A 46 8.28 -6.84 -0.97
C LEU A 46 8.97 -6.18 0.25
N TYR A 47 8.21 -5.54 1.13
CA TYR A 47 8.71 -4.80 2.30
C TYR A 47 9.51 -3.53 2.02
N THR A 48 9.59 -3.05 0.77
CA THR A 48 10.30 -1.80 0.46
C THR A 48 9.38 -0.70 -0.08
N THR A 49 8.08 -0.98 -0.15
CA THR A 49 7.08 -0.07 -0.70
C THR A 49 7.00 1.27 0.04
N TYR A 50 7.33 1.31 1.34
CA TYR A 50 7.38 2.58 2.10
C TYR A 50 8.60 3.46 1.75
N ILE A 51 9.67 2.87 1.20
CA ILE A 51 10.89 3.58 0.76
C ILE A 51 10.72 4.06 -0.68
N TYR A 52 10.28 3.15 -1.56
CA TYR A 52 10.36 3.38 -3.00
C TYR A 52 9.11 4.01 -3.60
N GLN A 53 7.94 3.92 -2.96
CA GLN A 53 6.72 4.46 -3.54
C GLN A 53 6.60 5.95 -3.18
N PRO A 54 6.74 6.89 -4.14
CA PRO A 54 6.67 8.32 -3.85
C PRO A 54 5.37 8.69 -3.15
N LEU A 55 4.27 8.00 -3.49
CA LEU A 55 2.98 8.17 -2.85
C LEU A 55 3.07 7.98 -1.32
N ASN A 56 3.72 6.91 -0.85
CA ASN A 56 3.77 6.61 0.59
C ASN A 56 4.56 7.65 1.38
N VAL A 57 5.63 8.19 0.79
CA VAL A 57 6.50 9.21 1.43
C VAL A 57 5.73 10.49 1.77
N VAL A 58 4.80 10.90 0.91
CA VAL A 58 4.02 12.14 1.10
C VAL A 58 2.67 11.89 1.72
N TYR A 59 2.02 10.78 1.37
CA TYR A 59 0.69 10.43 1.86
C TYR A 59 0.74 10.11 3.36
N GLY A 60 1.71 9.32 3.81
CA GLY A 60 1.85 9.02 5.24
C GLY A 60 2.05 10.28 6.09
N LYS A 61 2.82 11.26 5.60
CA LYS A 61 3.02 12.55 6.29
C LYS A 61 1.76 13.41 6.31
N ALA A 62 1.07 13.51 5.19
CA ALA A 62 -0.18 14.28 5.11
C ALA A 62 -1.26 13.66 6.01
N VAL A 63 -1.33 12.34 6.06
CA VAL A 63 -2.20 11.58 6.95
C VAL A 63 -1.83 11.83 8.41
N ALA A 64 -0.56 11.71 8.80
CA ALA A 64 -0.13 11.98 10.17
C ALA A 64 -0.41 13.44 10.60
N LYS A 65 -0.30 14.40 9.67
CA LYS A 65 -0.67 15.80 9.92
C LYS A 65 -2.18 15.99 10.07
N ALA A 66 -2.99 15.28 9.29
CA ALA A 66 -4.43 15.32 9.42
C ALA A 66 -4.90 14.65 10.73
N PHE A 67 -4.10 13.71 11.27
CA PHE A 67 -4.43 12.90 12.44
C PHE A 67 -3.29 12.83 13.47
N PRO A 68 -2.98 13.94 14.16
CA PRO A 68 -1.89 13.97 15.12
C PRO A 68 -2.11 13.03 16.33
N ASN A 69 -3.37 12.75 16.68
CA ASN A 69 -3.74 11.93 17.84
C ASN A 69 -4.13 10.47 17.47
N GLY A 70 -3.87 10.05 16.22
CA GLY A 70 -4.22 8.71 15.74
C GLY A 70 -5.70 8.54 15.37
N TYR A 71 -6.09 7.29 15.12
CA TYR A 71 -7.43 6.91 14.67
C TYR A 71 -8.20 6.27 15.81
N ILE A 72 -9.14 6.99 16.40
CA ILE A 72 -10.05 6.41 17.39
C ILE A 72 -11.46 6.75 16.91
N ASN A 73 -12.13 5.75 16.33
CA ASN A 73 -13.50 5.79 15.77
C ASN A 73 -13.72 6.83 14.66
N PHE A 74 -13.60 6.39 13.40
CA PHE A 74 -13.84 7.21 12.21
C PHE A 74 -15.17 6.85 11.55
N ASN A 75 -16.10 7.80 11.44
CA ASN A 75 -17.29 7.59 10.65
C ASN A 75 -17.02 7.84 9.15
N LYS A 76 -17.95 7.42 8.28
CA LYS A 76 -17.78 7.52 6.82
C LYS A 76 -17.61 8.96 6.34
N ILE A 77 -18.26 9.93 6.97
CA ILE A 77 -18.21 11.34 6.56
C ILE A 77 -16.85 11.94 6.92
N GLU A 78 -16.38 11.68 8.14
CA GLU A 78 -15.05 12.08 8.60
C GLU A 78 -13.97 11.50 7.68
N PHE A 79 -14.09 10.22 7.30
CA PHE A 79 -13.18 9.57 6.36
C PHE A 79 -13.09 10.33 5.03
N LEU A 80 -14.22 10.68 4.44
CA LEU A 80 -14.26 11.38 3.16
C LEU A 80 -13.69 12.80 3.26
N GLN A 81 -13.98 13.52 4.35
CA GLN A 81 -13.43 14.85 4.60
C GLN A 81 -11.91 14.79 4.77
N ALA A 82 -11.40 13.84 5.54
CA ALA A 82 -9.97 13.66 5.73
C ALA A 82 -9.27 13.24 4.43
N LEU A 83 -9.86 12.33 3.66
CA LEU A 83 -9.36 11.95 2.35
C LEU A 83 -9.26 13.17 1.43
N TYR A 84 -10.24 14.07 1.47
CA TYR A 84 -10.22 15.32 0.72
C TYR A 84 -9.06 16.24 1.15
N ILE A 85 -8.88 16.44 2.47
CA ILE A 85 -7.78 17.26 3.02
C ILE A 85 -6.42 16.68 2.63
N VAL A 86 -6.22 15.37 2.83
CA VAL A 86 -4.99 14.67 2.47
C VAL A 86 -4.73 14.78 0.98
N ARG A 87 -5.76 14.69 0.13
CA ARG A 87 -5.61 14.87 -1.32
C ARG A 87 -5.12 16.28 -1.67
N ILE A 88 -5.71 17.32 -1.09
CA ILE A 88 -5.26 18.70 -1.34
C ILE A 88 -3.79 18.86 -0.96
N ASP A 89 -3.38 18.33 0.19
CA ASP A 89 -2.00 18.48 0.67
C ASP A 89 -0.97 17.65 -0.10
N THR A 90 -1.38 16.50 -0.64
CA THR A 90 -0.48 15.57 -1.36
C THR A 90 -0.38 15.83 -2.86
N PHE A 91 -1.48 16.22 -3.52
CA PHE A 91 -1.53 16.41 -4.98
C PHE A 91 -1.06 17.80 -5.45
N LYS A 92 -0.11 18.42 -4.73
CA LYS A 92 0.58 19.64 -5.16
C LYS A 92 1.82 19.27 -5.98
N SER A 93 2.12 20.01 -7.04
CA SER A 93 3.29 19.76 -7.89
C SER A 93 4.60 19.72 -7.08
N SER A 94 4.77 20.65 -6.13
CA SER A 94 5.94 20.68 -5.24
C SER A 94 6.03 19.43 -4.35
N THR A 95 4.92 18.96 -3.81
CA THR A 95 4.85 17.75 -2.99
C THR A 95 5.20 16.51 -3.82
N ILE A 96 4.62 16.38 -5.01
CA ILE A 96 4.88 15.27 -5.94
C ILE A 96 6.36 15.24 -6.33
N LEU A 97 6.94 16.36 -6.79
CA LEU A 97 8.36 16.43 -7.16
C LEU A 97 9.28 16.13 -5.97
N SER A 98 8.94 16.61 -4.78
CA SER A 98 9.66 16.30 -3.54
C SER A 98 9.60 14.80 -3.21
N ALA A 99 8.46 14.14 -3.46
CA ALA A 99 8.29 12.72 -3.27
C ALA A 99 9.24 11.91 -4.16
N TRP A 100 9.28 12.24 -5.45
CA TRP A 100 10.16 11.58 -6.43
C TRP A 100 11.65 11.76 -6.11
N ARG A 101 12.03 12.93 -5.60
CA ARG A 101 13.40 13.18 -5.14
C ARG A 101 13.74 12.37 -3.89
N LYS A 102 12.81 12.25 -2.94
CA LYS A 102 13.00 11.50 -1.68
C LYS A 102 12.98 9.98 -1.86
N SER A 103 12.33 9.47 -2.91
CA SER A 103 12.45 8.06 -3.28
C SER A 103 13.73 7.76 -4.06
N GLY A 104 14.53 8.78 -4.41
CA GLY A 104 15.75 8.62 -5.18
C GLY A 104 15.51 8.15 -6.62
N LEU A 105 14.29 8.31 -7.14
CA LEU A 105 13.95 7.89 -8.50
C LEU A 105 14.17 9.01 -9.52
N ILE A 106 13.77 10.25 -9.18
CA ILE A 106 13.92 11.41 -10.06
C ILE A 106 14.41 12.63 -9.25
N PRO A 107 15.67 13.09 -9.49
CA PRO A 107 16.71 12.40 -10.26
C PRO A 107 17.10 11.07 -9.58
N PHE A 108 17.65 10.14 -10.36
CA PHE A 108 18.09 8.85 -9.84
C PHE A 108 19.24 9.05 -8.84
N ASN A 109 19.05 8.57 -7.60
CA ASN A 109 20.03 8.67 -6.52
C ASN A 109 19.89 7.48 -5.57
N LEU A 110 20.77 6.50 -5.75
CA LEU A 110 20.79 5.27 -4.96
C LEU A 110 21.18 5.51 -3.49
N SER A 111 21.97 6.54 -3.19
CA SER A 111 22.41 6.84 -1.82
C SER A 111 21.25 7.15 -0.89
N VAL A 112 20.19 7.79 -1.39
CA VAL A 112 18.96 8.08 -0.64
C VAL A 112 18.31 6.79 -0.15
N VAL A 113 18.32 5.77 -0.99
CA VAL A 113 17.73 4.45 -0.73
C VAL A 113 18.62 3.65 0.21
N VAL A 114 19.92 3.57 -0.09
CA VAL A 114 20.89 2.80 0.70
C VAL A 114 20.95 3.31 2.14
N ASN A 115 20.89 4.62 2.35
CA ASN A 115 20.88 5.21 3.69
C ASN A 115 19.59 4.89 4.46
N GLN A 116 18.45 4.76 3.79
CA GLN A 116 17.19 4.39 4.44
C GLN A 116 17.15 2.91 4.83
N ILE A 117 17.76 2.04 4.03
CA ILE A 117 17.86 0.59 4.34
C ILE A 117 18.87 0.34 5.48
N ARG A 118 19.92 1.16 5.57
CA ARG A 118 20.97 1.04 6.61
C ARG A 118 20.57 1.59 7.98
N LEU A 119 19.47 2.35 8.08
CA LEU A 119 18.97 2.83 9.37
C LEU A 119 18.31 1.66 10.13
N PRO A 120 18.86 1.21 11.28
CA PRO A 120 18.22 0.18 12.09
C PRO A 120 16.90 0.75 12.63
N SER A 121 15.78 0.15 12.21
CA SER A 121 14.60 -0.13 13.03
C SER A 121 14.01 0.97 13.93
N LYS A 122 14.12 2.26 13.60
CA LYS A 122 13.55 3.34 14.44
C LYS A 122 12.39 4.14 13.83
N LEU A 123 11.93 3.77 12.63
CA LEU A 123 10.77 4.39 11.97
C LEU A 123 9.65 3.39 11.60
N GLN A 124 9.58 2.22 12.26
CA GLN A 124 8.54 1.22 11.99
C GLN A 124 7.16 1.57 12.56
N LEU A 125 6.99 2.64 13.34
CA LEU A 125 5.70 2.93 13.95
C LEU A 125 4.85 3.91 13.12
N ALA A 126 4.22 3.39 12.06
CA ALA A 126 2.95 3.89 11.50
C ALA A 126 2.37 2.93 10.44
N THR A 127 2.44 1.61 10.66
CA THR A 127 1.62 0.66 9.91
C THR A 127 0.91 -0.26 10.92
N PRO A 128 -0.37 -0.03 11.25
CA PRO A 128 -1.12 -0.88 12.18
C PRO A 128 -1.51 -2.24 11.56
N LEU A 129 -0.75 -2.73 10.58
CA LEU A 129 -0.94 -4.03 9.93
C LEU A 129 0.13 -5.07 10.30
N LEU A 130 1.23 -4.66 10.95
CA LEU A 130 2.33 -5.60 11.26
C LEU A 130 2.34 -6.06 12.72
N GLU A 131 1.90 -5.24 13.68
CA GLU A 131 1.86 -5.66 15.09
C GLU A 131 0.88 -6.80 15.33
N THR A 132 -0.21 -6.88 14.55
CA THR A 132 -1.18 -7.98 14.60
C THR A 132 -0.67 -9.27 13.94
N ALA A 133 0.27 -9.20 12.98
CA ALA A 133 0.74 -10.38 12.24
C ALA A 133 1.88 -11.14 12.95
N LEU A 134 2.61 -10.50 13.86
CA LEU A 134 3.76 -11.12 14.53
C LEU A 134 3.45 -11.67 15.92
N ILE A 135 2.38 -11.20 16.57
CA ILE A 135 1.99 -11.66 17.91
C ILE A 135 1.14 -12.94 17.85
N ASP A 136 0.36 -13.14 16.77
CA ASP A 136 -0.52 -14.30 16.63
C ASP A 136 0.01 -15.37 15.66
N ASN A 137 1.09 -16.07 16.06
CA ASN A 137 1.45 -17.36 15.45
C ASN A 137 0.46 -18.50 15.81
N ARG A 138 -0.76 -18.16 16.25
CA ARG A 138 -1.85 -19.08 16.51
C ARG A 138 -3.11 -18.84 15.69
N LEU A 139 -3.18 -17.84 14.81
CA LEU A 139 -4.37 -17.62 13.97
C LEU A 139 -4.12 -17.86 12.48
N LEU A 140 -4.68 -18.99 12.03
CA LEU A 140 -5.12 -19.30 10.66
C LEU A 140 -4.29 -18.77 9.48
N LYS A 141 -3.52 -19.68 8.87
CA LYS A 141 -3.00 -19.48 7.51
C LYS A 141 -4.15 -19.19 6.55
N THR A 142 -4.00 -18.12 5.76
CA THR A 142 -4.99 -17.70 4.75
C THR A 142 -5.30 -18.87 3.81
N PRO A 143 -6.58 -19.28 3.67
CA PRO A 143 -6.94 -20.42 2.83
C PRO A 143 -6.62 -20.13 1.37
N SER A 144 -5.85 -21.03 0.75
CA SER A 144 -5.44 -20.91 -0.65
C SER A 144 -6.47 -21.49 -1.64
N ASN A 145 -7.55 -22.10 -1.14
CA ASN A 145 -8.68 -22.57 -1.93
C ASN A 145 -9.96 -22.64 -1.09
N ALA A 146 -11.11 -22.71 -1.76
CA ALA A 146 -12.45 -22.68 -1.13
C ALA A 146 -12.66 -23.81 -0.12
N ARG A 147 -12.10 -24.99 -0.38
CA ARG A 147 -12.20 -26.17 0.51
C ARG A 147 -11.46 -25.95 1.84
N MET A 148 -10.35 -25.22 1.81
CA MET A 148 -9.61 -24.82 3.00
C MET A 148 -10.37 -23.75 3.80
N LEU A 149 -11.14 -22.90 3.12
CA LEU A 149 -12.00 -21.88 3.73
C LEU A 149 -13.20 -22.52 4.45
N GLU A 150 -13.84 -23.52 3.86
CA GLU A 150 -14.89 -24.33 4.52
C GLU A 150 -14.36 -25.04 5.77
N THR A 151 -13.16 -25.62 5.70
CA THR A 151 -12.53 -26.30 6.84
C THR A 151 -12.25 -25.34 7.99
N ILE A 152 -11.78 -24.14 7.66
CA ILE A 152 -11.52 -23.05 8.61
C ILE A 152 -12.82 -22.57 9.27
N VAL A 153 -13.88 -22.37 8.50
CA VAL A 153 -15.19 -21.97 9.01
C VAL A 153 -15.77 -23.04 9.95
N VAL A 154 -15.65 -24.33 9.60
CA VAL A 154 -16.10 -25.44 10.47
C VAL A 154 -15.31 -25.50 11.79
N LEU A 155 -14.00 -25.20 11.77
CA LEU A 155 -13.18 -25.16 12.97
C LEU A 155 -13.54 -23.98 13.88
N LEU A 156 -13.79 -22.80 13.31
CA LEU A 156 -14.20 -21.61 14.05
C LEU A 156 -15.59 -21.75 14.66
N VAL A 157 -16.54 -22.37 13.94
CA VAL A 157 -17.90 -22.62 14.43
C VAL A 157 -17.93 -23.69 15.55
N LYS A 158 -16.96 -24.62 15.58
CA LYS A 158 -16.83 -25.59 16.68
C LYS A 158 -16.23 -24.98 17.96
N ASP A 159 -15.39 -23.97 17.83
CA ASP A 159 -14.80 -23.28 19.00
C ASP A 159 -15.80 -22.33 19.69
N GLU A 160 -16.86 -21.88 19.00
CA GLU A 160 -17.91 -21.02 19.59
C GLU A 160 -19.01 -21.78 20.35
N GLY A 161 -18.94 -23.11 20.42
CA GLY A 161 -19.94 -23.94 21.09
C GLY A 161 -19.38 -24.81 22.21
N ILE A 162 -19.15 -24.24 23.40
CA ILE A 162 -19.36 -24.82 24.75
C ILE A 162 -19.17 -23.69 25.79
N GLN A 163 -20.29 -23.12 26.25
CA GLN A 163 -20.54 -22.76 27.65
C GLN A 163 -22.04 -22.98 27.88
N ASP A 164 -22.42 -24.25 28.00
CA ASP A 164 -23.63 -24.66 28.69
C ASP A 164 -23.20 -25.21 30.06
N LYS A 165 -23.90 -24.75 31.11
CA LYS A 165 -23.77 -24.94 32.58
C LYS A 165 -23.87 -23.55 33.24
N THR A 166 -24.96 -23.17 33.91
CA THR A 166 -25.87 -23.92 34.79
C THR A 166 -27.23 -23.24 34.82
#